data_AF-A0A2S3ZN30-F1
#
_entry.id   AF-A0A2S3ZN30-F1
#
_cell.length_a   1.000
_cell.length_b   1.000
_cell.length_c   1.000
_cell.angle_alpha   90.00
_cell.angle_beta   90.00
_cell.angle_gamma   90.00
#
_symmetry.space_group_name_H-M   'P 1'
#
loop_
_entity.id
_entity.type
_entity.pdbx_description
1 polymer ?
#
loop_
_entity_poly.entity_id
_entity_poly.type
_entity_poly.pdbx_seq_one_letter_code
_entity_poly.pdbx_strand_id
1 'polypeptide(L)'
;MSASRIAVVLRHADDIHLGNLEQVLLDHDYTVHYVDTLGADGVRGIDPAAADLLVVLGGEMGAYETESYPVLTDEIELLTRRLAARRPVFGVCLGAQLMASALGSPVYRGQSNEIGFRLVEPTEAGQASPLRHVSGIPMMQWHSDTFDLPAGTVRLAGSAAYGNEAFAIDDWALAVQFHPEVTAEMHETWLSSSEAEVRAEGLEPDALRQERAQHSDAMQHASSAMFSEWLSALPGDAAGPQRSQ
;
A
#
# COMPACT_ATOMS: atom_id res chain seq x y z
N MET A 1 13.77 -11.77 -26.13
CA MET A 1 12.71 -11.05 -25.39
C MET A 1 12.74 -11.62 -23.98
N SER A 2 13.08 -10.82 -22.98
CA SER A 2 12.92 -11.25 -21.58
C SER A 2 11.44 -11.53 -21.35
N ALA A 3 11.11 -12.55 -20.55
CA ALA A 3 9.73 -12.72 -20.14
C ALA A 3 9.30 -11.47 -19.33
N SER A 4 8.09 -10.98 -19.60
CA SER A 4 7.49 -9.88 -18.82
C SER A 4 7.33 -10.32 -17.37
N ARG A 5 7.66 -9.45 -16.41
CA ARG A 5 7.47 -9.73 -14.98
C ARG A 5 5.99 -9.69 -14.64
N ILE A 6 5.55 -10.44 -13.65
CA ILE A 6 4.13 -10.50 -13.24
C ILE A 6 3.94 -9.75 -11.93
N ALA A 7 3.09 -8.71 -11.95
CA ALA A 7 2.59 -8.04 -10.76
C ALA A 7 1.13 -8.47 -10.52
N VAL A 8 0.88 -9.15 -9.41
CA VAL A 8 -0.49 -9.43 -8.94
C VAL A 8 -0.92 -8.28 -8.03
N VAL A 9 -2.10 -7.73 -8.27
CA VAL A 9 -2.66 -6.61 -7.52
C VAL A 9 -3.96 -7.03 -6.87
N LEU A 10 -3.97 -7.08 -5.54
CA LEU A 10 -5.19 -7.32 -4.77
C LEU A 10 -5.94 -6.00 -4.62
N ARG A 11 -7.19 -5.97 -5.08
CA ARG A 11 -8.11 -4.84 -4.88
C ARG A 11 -9.37 -5.27 -4.16
N HIS A 12 -9.89 -4.37 -3.34
CA HIS A 12 -11.02 -4.62 -2.43
C HIS A 12 -12.33 -3.97 -2.91
N ALA A 13 -12.26 -3.11 -3.94
CA ALA A 13 -13.39 -2.52 -4.64
C ALA A 13 -12.96 -2.10 -6.05
N ASP A 14 -13.91 -1.91 -6.96
CA ASP A 14 -13.61 -1.56 -8.37
C ASP A 14 -12.96 -0.18 -8.53
N ASP A 15 -13.26 0.76 -7.63
CA ASP A 15 -12.71 2.11 -7.56
C ASP A 15 -11.40 2.20 -6.75
N ILE A 16 -10.88 1.07 -6.28
CA ILE A 16 -9.56 0.94 -5.68
C ILE A 16 -8.64 0.25 -6.68
N HIS A 17 -7.75 1.02 -7.28
CA HIS A 17 -6.83 0.54 -8.32
C HIS A 17 -5.46 1.24 -8.21
N LEU A 18 -4.50 0.84 -9.04
CA LEU A 18 -3.12 1.34 -8.96
C LEU A 18 -2.95 2.83 -9.32
N GLY A 19 -4.00 3.51 -9.78
CA GLY A 19 -3.97 4.91 -10.19
C GLY A 19 -2.69 5.31 -10.95
N ASN A 20 -1.94 6.26 -10.42
CA ASN A 20 -0.69 6.75 -11.05
C ASN A 20 0.48 5.74 -10.98
N LEU A 21 0.41 4.70 -10.16
CA LEU A 21 1.45 3.67 -10.04
C LEU A 21 1.37 2.62 -11.14
N GLU A 22 0.23 2.49 -11.84
CA GLU A 22 0.08 1.48 -12.89
C GLU A 22 1.08 1.70 -14.03
N GLN A 23 1.22 2.95 -14.48
CA GLN A 23 2.19 3.29 -15.52
C GLN A 23 3.63 2.99 -15.09
N VAL A 24 3.95 3.17 -13.80
CA VAL A 24 5.28 2.84 -13.27
C VAL A 24 5.57 1.34 -13.38
N LEU A 25 4.59 0.48 -13.12
CA LEU A 25 4.76 -0.97 -13.31
C LEU A 25 5.00 -1.31 -14.79
N LEU A 26 4.23 -0.70 -15.69
CA LEU A 26 4.39 -0.92 -17.14
C LEU A 26 5.76 -0.46 -17.64
N ASP A 27 6.24 0.68 -17.17
CA ASP A 27 7.58 1.22 -17.50
C ASP A 27 8.72 0.34 -16.95
N HIS A 28 8.42 -0.50 -15.95
CA HIS A 28 9.32 -1.51 -15.39
C HIS A 28 9.07 -2.91 -15.98
N ASP A 29 8.43 -3.04 -17.14
CA ASP A 29 8.19 -4.31 -17.83
C ASP A 29 7.38 -5.33 -16.99
N TYR A 30 6.47 -4.85 -16.13
CA TYR A 30 5.48 -5.70 -15.47
C TYR A 30 4.20 -5.81 -16.31
N THR A 31 3.66 -7.03 -16.38
CA THR A 31 2.26 -7.27 -16.70
C THR A 31 1.45 -7.28 -15.41
N VAL A 32 0.42 -6.45 -15.37
CA VAL A 32 -0.46 -6.27 -14.20
C VAL A 32 -1.65 -7.23 -14.28
N HIS A 33 -1.88 -7.97 -13.19
CA HIS A 33 -3.00 -8.86 -13.02
C HIS A 33 -3.78 -8.49 -11.75
N TYR A 34 -4.96 -7.90 -11.93
CA TYR A 34 -5.85 -7.60 -10.82
C TYR A 34 -6.56 -8.86 -10.32
N VAL A 35 -6.73 -8.93 -9.00
CA VAL A 35 -7.54 -9.90 -8.29
C VAL A 35 -8.55 -9.14 -7.44
N ASP A 36 -9.83 -9.36 -7.72
CA ASP A 36 -10.94 -8.90 -6.89
C ASP A 36 -11.06 -9.80 -5.67
N THR A 37 -10.61 -9.32 -4.52
CA THR A 37 -10.58 -10.16 -3.30
C THR A 37 -11.99 -10.49 -2.81
N LEU A 38 -12.95 -9.58 -3.00
CA LEU A 38 -14.36 -9.83 -2.69
C LEU A 38 -15.10 -10.64 -3.77
N GLY A 39 -14.43 -11.05 -4.84
CA GLY A 39 -14.96 -11.94 -5.86
C GLY A 39 -15.12 -13.39 -5.37
N ALA A 40 -15.76 -14.24 -6.18
CA ALA A 40 -16.09 -15.62 -5.81
C ALA A 40 -14.85 -16.47 -5.43
N ASP A 41 -13.72 -16.24 -6.10
CA ASP A 41 -12.47 -16.97 -5.85
C ASP A 41 -11.56 -16.24 -4.85
N GLY A 42 -11.76 -14.93 -4.65
CA GLY A 42 -10.90 -14.06 -3.84
C GLY A 42 -9.42 -14.30 -4.12
N VAL A 43 -8.65 -14.61 -3.07
CA VAL A 43 -7.23 -14.95 -3.18
C VAL A 43 -6.93 -16.45 -3.15
N ARG A 44 -7.96 -17.30 -3.20
CA ARG A 44 -7.80 -18.75 -3.05
C ARG A 44 -7.09 -19.32 -4.26
N GLY A 45 -6.08 -20.15 -4.00
CA GLY A 45 -5.28 -20.79 -5.06
C GLY A 45 -4.21 -19.91 -5.68
N ILE A 46 -4.05 -18.65 -5.24
CA ILE A 46 -2.87 -17.86 -5.60
C ILE A 46 -1.63 -18.51 -4.98
N ASP A 47 -0.65 -18.83 -5.82
CA ASP A 47 0.66 -19.25 -5.35
C ASP A 47 1.41 -18.03 -4.80
N PRO A 48 1.77 -18.01 -3.50
CA PRO A 48 2.48 -16.89 -2.88
C PRO A 48 3.82 -16.56 -3.54
N ALA A 49 4.44 -17.50 -4.25
CA ALA A 49 5.76 -17.33 -4.84
C ALA A 49 5.74 -17.07 -6.36
N ALA A 50 4.63 -17.34 -7.04
CA ALA A 50 4.58 -17.33 -8.50
C ALA A 50 4.72 -15.92 -9.12
N ALA A 51 4.12 -14.91 -8.48
CA ALA A 51 4.23 -13.52 -8.96
C ALA A 51 5.55 -12.88 -8.52
N ASP A 52 6.16 -12.12 -9.42
CA ASP A 52 7.37 -11.33 -9.15
C ASP A 52 7.10 -10.22 -8.14
N LEU A 53 5.90 -9.65 -8.18
CA LEU A 53 5.42 -8.64 -7.24
C LEU A 53 3.99 -8.93 -6.80
N LEU A 54 3.72 -8.74 -5.51
CA LEU A 54 2.36 -8.65 -4.98
C LEU A 54 2.14 -7.21 -4.49
N VAL A 55 1.13 -6.55 -5.04
CA VAL A 55 0.62 -5.27 -4.51
C VAL A 55 -0.69 -5.55 -3.80
N VAL A 56 -0.84 -5.06 -2.57
CA VAL A 56 -2.09 -5.14 -1.81
C VAL A 56 -2.58 -3.72 -1.56
N LEU A 57 -3.70 -3.36 -2.19
CA LEU A 57 -4.25 -2.01 -2.13
C LEU A 57 -5.09 -1.78 -0.86
N GLY A 58 -5.58 -0.56 -0.71
CA GLY A 58 -6.51 -0.17 0.36
C GLY A 58 -7.86 -0.88 0.26
N GLY A 59 -8.71 -0.64 1.26
CA GLY A 59 -10.07 -1.15 1.34
C GLY A 59 -10.79 -0.50 2.53
N GLU A 60 -12.12 -0.53 2.52
CA GLU A 60 -12.94 0.03 3.61
C GLU A 60 -12.92 -0.85 4.88
N MET A 61 -12.52 -2.11 4.75
CA MET A 61 -12.52 -3.09 5.83
C MET A 61 -11.38 -2.84 6.82
N GLY A 62 -11.63 -3.11 8.09
CA GLY A 62 -10.57 -3.26 9.08
C GLY A 62 -9.87 -4.61 8.95
N ALA A 63 -8.53 -4.66 9.04
CA ALA A 63 -7.77 -5.91 8.91
C ALA A 63 -8.14 -6.99 9.95
N TYR A 64 -8.80 -6.61 11.05
CA TYR A 64 -9.30 -7.49 12.11
C TYR A 64 -10.75 -7.96 11.90
N GLU A 65 -11.46 -7.49 10.87
CA GLU A 65 -12.87 -7.80 10.62
C GLU A 65 -13.08 -9.14 9.90
N THR A 66 -12.27 -10.16 10.24
CA THR A 66 -12.23 -11.45 9.55
C THR A 66 -13.53 -12.25 9.67
N GLU A 67 -14.39 -11.97 10.66
CA GLU A 67 -15.71 -12.58 10.78
C GLU A 67 -16.69 -12.03 9.73
N SER A 68 -16.67 -10.72 9.51
CA SER A 68 -17.50 -10.02 8.51
C SER A 68 -16.96 -10.21 7.09
N TYR A 69 -15.63 -10.27 6.97
CA TYR A 69 -14.91 -10.42 5.71
C TYR A 69 -13.94 -11.61 5.79
N PRO A 70 -14.43 -12.86 5.65
CA PRO A 70 -13.59 -14.06 5.73
C PRO A 70 -12.40 -14.07 4.76
N VAL A 71 -12.50 -13.36 3.63
CA VAL A 71 -11.40 -13.18 2.67
C VAL A 71 -10.14 -12.61 3.33
N LEU A 72 -10.27 -11.74 4.33
CA LEU A 72 -9.12 -11.16 5.02
C LEU A 72 -8.26 -12.24 5.71
N THR A 73 -8.87 -13.34 6.16
CA THR A 73 -8.12 -14.48 6.70
C THR A 73 -7.27 -15.12 5.61
N ASP A 74 -7.84 -15.33 4.43
CA ASP A 74 -7.16 -15.93 3.28
C ASP A 74 -6.02 -14.99 2.79
N GLU A 75 -6.21 -13.67 2.83
CA GLU A 75 -5.20 -12.66 2.48
C GLU A 75 -4.04 -12.59 3.48
N ILE A 76 -4.35 -12.60 4.78
CA ILE A 76 -3.33 -12.66 5.84
C ILE A 76 -2.51 -13.94 5.70
N GLU A 77 -3.14 -15.09 5.38
CA GLU A 77 -2.43 -16.34 5.16
C GLU A 77 -1.53 -16.28 3.91
N LEU A 78 -2.03 -15.72 2.80
CA LEU A 78 -1.25 -15.50 1.58
C LEU A 78 -0.02 -14.63 1.87
N LEU A 79 -0.20 -13.48 2.55
CA LEU A 79 0.87 -12.57 2.94
C LEU A 79 1.87 -13.23 3.89
N THR A 80 1.40 -13.99 4.87
CA THR A 80 2.26 -14.73 5.81
C THR A 80 3.22 -15.64 5.05
N ARG A 81 2.69 -16.42 4.10
CA ARG A 81 3.49 -17.34 3.28
C ARG A 81 4.44 -16.60 2.33
N ARG A 82 3.98 -15.51 1.72
CA ARG A 82 4.79 -14.70 0.78
C ARG A 82 5.95 -13.98 1.49
N LEU A 83 5.69 -13.37 2.64
CA LEU A 83 6.69 -12.70 3.47
C LEU A 83 7.72 -13.71 3.98
N ALA A 84 7.29 -14.91 4.42
CA ALA A 84 8.20 -15.98 4.80
C ALA A 84 9.10 -16.46 3.64
N ALA A 85 8.59 -16.40 2.40
CA ALA A 85 9.35 -16.71 1.18
C ALA A 85 10.23 -15.55 0.68
N ARG A 86 10.25 -14.39 1.36
CA ARG A 86 11.03 -13.19 0.99
C ARG A 86 10.77 -12.74 -0.46
N ARG A 87 9.52 -12.81 -0.91
CA ARG A 87 9.11 -12.36 -2.25
C ARG A 87 8.61 -10.93 -2.21
N PRO A 88 8.84 -10.09 -3.24
CA PRO A 88 8.52 -8.67 -3.17
C PRO A 88 7.06 -8.35 -2.84
N VAL A 89 6.81 -7.46 -1.88
CA VAL A 89 5.44 -7.03 -1.50
C VAL A 89 5.37 -5.52 -1.35
N PHE A 90 4.35 -4.91 -1.93
CA PHE A 90 3.99 -3.52 -1.68
C PHE A 90 2.58 -3.43 -1.09
N GLY A 91 2.46 -2.94 0.14
CA GLY A 91 1.18 -2.78 0.84
C GLY A 91 0.78 -1.32 0.97
N VAL A 92 -0.46 -0.99 0.63
CA VAL A 92 -1.03 0.37 0.70
C VAL A 92 -2.25 0.37 1.60
N CYS A 93 -2.29 1.27 2.59
CA CYS A 93 -3.41 1.44 3.51
C CYS A 93 -3.82 0.11 4.18
N LEU A 94 -4.98 -0.48 3.86
CA LEU A 94 -5.37 -1.82 4.31
C LEU A 94 -4.27 -2.86 4.01
N GLY A 95 -3.63 -2.81 2.84
CA GLY A 95 -2.52 -3.70 2.51
C GLY A 95 -1.32 -3.59 3.47
N ALA A 96 -1.00 -2.39 3.94
CA ALA A 96 0.03 -2.20 4.96
C ALA A 96 -0.37 -2.81 6.31
N GLN A 97 -1.65 -2.67 6.68
CA GLN A 97 -2.22 -3.25 7.89
C GLN A 97 -2.27 -4.79 7.82
N LEU A 98 -2.65 -5.37 6.67
CA LEU A 98 -2.63 -6.81 6.44
C LEU A 98 -1.21 -7.36 6.49
N MET A 99 -0.22 -6.63 5.96
CA MET A 99 1.20 -6.99 6.14
C MET A 99 1.61 -6.98 7.61
N ALA A 100 1.20 -5.98 8.39
CA ALA A 100 1.47 -5.93 9.83
C ALA A 100 0.83 -7.11 10.59
N SER A 101 -0.43 -7.42 10.26
CA SER A 101 -1.16 -8.58 10.81
C SER A 101 -0.49 -9.91 10.47
N ALA A 102 -0.06 -10.10 9.22
CA ALA A 102 0.68 -11.28 8.77
C ALA A 102 2.04 -11.45 9.47
N LEU A 103 2.64 -10.36 9.94
CA LEU A 103 3.86 -10.35 10.76
C LEU A 103 3.56 -10.47 12.27
N GLY A 104 2.30 -10.72 12.64
CA GLY A 104 1.86 -10.95 14.02
C GLY A 104 1.67 -9.68 14.85
N SER A 105 1.57 -8.51 14.22
CA SER A 105 1.35 -7.23 14.92
C SER A 105 -0.14 -6.85 14.94
N PRO A 106 -0.62 -6.25 16.04
CA PRO A 106 -2.00 -5.81 16.10
C PRO A 106 -2.25 -4.63 15.14
N VAL A 107 -3.41 -4.69 14.50
CA VAL A 107 -4.05 -3.57 13.79
C VAL A 107 -5.26 -3.15 14.61
N TYR A 108 -5.47 -1.86 14.76
CA TYR A 108 -6.51 -1.32 15.63
C TYR A 108 -6.96 0.07 15.19
N ARG A 109 -8.16 0.45 15.61
CA ARG A 109 -8.67 1.80 15.41
C ARG A 109 -7.78 2.83 16.10
N GLY A 110 -7.32 3.80 15.33
CA GLY A 110 -6.50 4.89 15.82
C GLY A 110 -7.31 5.93 16.61
N GLN A 111 -6.63 6.97 17.10
CA GLN A 111 -7.26 7.98 17.95
C GLN A 111 -8.05 9.02 17.14
N SER A 112 -7.76 9.17 15.85
CA SER A 112 -8.36 10.17 14.97
C SER A 112 -8.30 9.73 13.50
N ASN A 113 -9.32 10.05 12.70
CA ASN A 113 -9.23 9.78 11.27
C ASN A 113 -8.24 10.76 10.61
N GLU A 114 -7.45 10.28 9.65
CA GLU A 114 -6.71 11.15 8.73
C GLU A 114 -7.34 11.06 7.35
N ILE A 115 -7.98 12.17 6.95
CA ILE A 115 -8.62 12.34 5.64
C ILE A 115 -8.08 13.62 5.00
N GLY A 116 -7.56 13.51 3.78
CA GLY A 116 -6.99 14.62 3.01
C GLY A 116 -5.47 14.57 2.91
N PHE A 117 -4.85 15.67 2.50
CA PHE A 117 -3.41 15.69 2.22
C PHE A 117 -2.62 16.08 3.48
N ARG A 118 -1.74 15.19 3.97
CA ARG A 118 -0.98 15.38 5.22
C ARG A 118 0.51 15.14 5.00
N LEU A 119 1.34 15.82 5.78
CA LEU A 119 2.78 15.59 5.72
C LEU A 119 3.11 14.22 6.35
N VAL A 120 3.80 13.42 5.57
CA VAL A 120 4.49 12.22 6.04
C VAL A 120 5.95 12.60 6.25
N GLU A 121 6.49 12.29 7.43
CA GLU A 121 7.83 12.66 7.86
C GLU A 121 8.72 11.42 7.87
N PRO A 122 9.61 11.25 6.86
CA PRO A 122 10.52 10.12 6.84
C PRO A 122 11.50 10.18 8.02
N THR A 123 11.73 9.04 8.66
CA THR A 123 12.79 8.85 9.66
C THR A 123 14.16 8.95 8.99
N GLU A 124 15.27 8.91 9.76
CA GLU A 124 16.61 8.79 9.17
C GLU A 124 16.72 7.60 8.20
N ALA A 125 16.12 6.46 8.55
CA ALA A 125 16.05 5.29 7.67
C ALA A 125 15.17 5.53 6.43
N GLY A 126 14.05 6.27 6.57
CA GLY A 126 13.21 6.68 5.44
C GLY A 126 13.93 7.64 4.48
N GLN A 127 14.72 8.58 5.01
CA GLN A 127 15.54 9.49 4.20
C GLN A 127 16.65 8.75 3.44
N ALA A 128 17.12 7.62 3.97
CA ALA A 128 18.08 6.73 3.31
C ALA A 128 17.41 5.70 2.36
N SER A 129 16.09 5.73 2.20
CA SER A 129 15.33 4.81 1.35
C SER A 129 14.54 5.57 0.26
N PRO A 130 13.79 4.88 -0.62
CA PRO A 130 12.92 5.54 -1.59
C PRO A 130 11.89 6.51 -0.96
N LEU A 131 11.58 6.37 0.34
CA LEU A 131 10.65 7.26 1.04
C LEU A 131 11.12 8.72 1.11
N ARG A 132 12.40 9.02 0.87
CA ARG A 132 12.86 10.41 0.79
C ARG A 132 12.13 11.25 -0.27
N HIS A 133 11.58 10.62 -1.32
CA HIS A 133 10.83 11.33 -2.36
C HIS A 133 9.54 11.96 -1.83
N VAL A 134 8.95 11.42 -0.75
CA VAL A 134 7.75 11.98 -0.13
C VAL A 134 8.05 13.04 0.94
N SER A 135 9.34 13.26 1.27
CA SER A 135 9.75 14.20 2.31
C SER A 135 9.30 15.63 1.99
N GLY A 136 8.45 16.20 2.85
CA GLY A 136 7.94 17.57 2.69
C GLY A 136 6.84 17.71 1.63
N ILE A 137 6.35 16.59 1.09
CA ILE A 137 5.22 16.54 0.16
C ILE A 137 3.99 16.04 0.91
N PRO A 138 2.86 16.78 0.92
CA PRO A 138 1.62 16.26 1.46
C PRO A 138 1.14 15.04 0.68
N MET A 139 0.99 13.91 1.38
CA MET A 139 0.50 12.64 0.85
C MET A 139 -0.98 12.47 1.18
N MET A 140 -1.72 11.80 0.31
CA MET A 140 -3.14 11.55 0.53
C MET A 140 -3.35 10.52 1.64
N GLN A 141 -4.16 10.88 2.63
CA GLN A 141 -4.60 10.01 3.72
C GLN A 141 -6.10 9.75 3.60
N TRP A 142 -6.52 8.51 3.86
CA TRP A 142 -7.92 8.14 4.03
C TRP A 142 -8.05 6.92 4.92
N HIS A 143 -7.69 7.06 6.20
CA HIS A 143 -7.73 5.94 7.13
C HIS A 143 -8.13 6.37 8.53
N SER A 144 -8.62 5.40 9.30
CA SER A 144 -8.98 5.56 10.71
C SER A 144 -8.33 4.51 11.61
N ASP A 145 -7.73 3.49 11.01
CA ASP A 145 -7.00 2.43 11.69
C ASP A 145 -5.49 2.63 11.53
N THR A 146 -4.73 2.04 12.44
CA THR A 146 -3.26 2.01 12.43
C THR A 146 -2.78 0.65 12.96
N PHE A 147 -1.47 0.48 13.06
CA PHE A 147 -0.84 -0.77 13.47
C PHE A 147 0.38 -0.53 14.35
N ASP A 148 0.73 -1.52 15.17
CA ASP A 148 2.03 -1.55 15.82
C ASP A 148 3.12 -1.93 14.82
N LEU A 149 4.32 -1.34 14.97
CA LEU A 149 5.44 -1.63 14.09
C LEU A 149 5.86 -3.11 14.25
N PRO A 150 5.85 -3.91 13.17
CA PRO A 150 6.15 -5.32 13.31
C PRO A 150 7.60 -5.61 13.68
N ALA A 151 7.81 -6.66 14.50
CA ALA A 151 9.14 -7.06 14.92
C ALA A 151 10.01 -7.43 13.69
N GLY A 152 11.26 -6.98 13.69
CA GLY A 152 12.19 -7.21 12.57
C GLY A 152 11.95 -6.33 11.35
N THR A 153 11.07 -5.33 11.43
CA THR A 153 10.89 -4.30 10.39
C THR A 153 11.59 -2.99 10.77
N VAL A 154 11.78 -2.13 9.78
CA VAL A 154 12.31 -0.78 9.98
C VAL A 154 11.20 0.23 9.72
N ARG A 155 10.91 1.09 10.70
CA ARG A 155 10.03 2.26 10.52
C ARG A 155 10.67 3.27 9.60
N LEU A 156 10.01 3.59 8.50
CA LEU A 156 10.49 4.54 7.50
C LEU A 156 9.86 5.91 7.62
N ALA A 157 8.63 6.02 8.12
CA ALA A 157 7.98 7.33 8.29
C ALA A 157 6.93 7.31 9.41
N GLY A 158 6.60 8.51 9.89
CA GLY A 158 5.44 8.81 10.72
C GLY A 158 4.77 10.11 10.29
N SER A 159 3.71 10.50 10.98
CA SER A 159 3.02 11.77 10.85
C SER A 159 2.82 12.40 12.23
N ALA A 160 2.22 13.58 12.28
CA ALA A 160 1.86 14.22 13.56
C ALA A 160 0.83 13.39 14.36
N ALA A 161 -0.04 12.64 13.68
CA ALA A 161 -1.09 11.83 14.31
C ALA A 161 -0.63 10.39 14.57
N TYR A 162 0.15 9.80 13.67
CA TYR A 162 0.51 8.39 13.71
C TYR A 162 2.01 8.16 13.64
N GLY A 163 2.54 7.40 14.59
CA GLY A 163 3.97 7.06 14.61
C GLY A 163 4.39 6.08 13.49
N ASN A 164 3.46 5.42 12.83
CA ASN A 164 3.71 4.41 11.80
C ASN A 164 2.97 4.77 10.50
N GLU A 165 3.66 5.44 9.58
CA GLU A 165 3.15 5.75 8.23
C GLU A 165 3.78 4.87 7.16
N ALA A 166 4.98 4.33 7.41
CA ALA A 166 5.62 3.39 6.52
C ALA A 166 6.60 2.49 7.27
N PHE A 167 6.70 1.25 6.82
CA PHE A 167 7.75 0.31 7.26
C PHE A 167 8.25 -0.54 6.10
N ALA A 168 9.45 -1.10 6.26
CA ALA A 168 10.03 -2.03 5.30
C ALA A 168 10.69 -3.24 5.96
N ILE A 169 10.84 -4.29 5.16
CA ILE A 169 11.76 -5.41 5.44
C ILE A 169 12.80 -5.41 4.32
N ASP A 170 14.04 -5.11 4.69
CA ASP A 170 15.15 -4.95 3.76
C ASP A 170 14.75 -4.07 2.56
N ASP A 171 15.04 -4.51 1.34
CA ASP A 171 14.77 -3.84 0.07
C ASP A 171 13.57 -4.41 -0.71
N TRP A 172 12.93 -5.48 -0.20
CA TRP A 172 11.94 -6.25 -0.98
C TRP A 172 10.50 -6.15 -0.46
N ALA A 173 10.26 -5.71 0.78
CA ALA A 173 8.90 -5.45 1.25
C ALA A 173 8.76 -4.01 1.75
N LEU A 174 7.76 -3.31 1.22
CA LEU A 174 7.45 -1.93 1.60
C LEU A 174 5.96 -1.79 1.88
N ALA A 175 5.63 -1.18 3.00
CA ALA A 175 4.27 -0.89 3.41
C ALA A 175 4.12 0.60 3.70
N VAL A 176 3.04 1.21 3.18
CA VAL A 176 2.70 2.62 3.37
C VAL A 176 1.24 2.74 3.81
N GLN A 177 0.97 3.51 4.86
CA GLN A 177 -0.38 3.73 5.38
C GLN A 177 -1.14 4.76 4.52
N PHE A 178 -0.41 5.76 4.00
CA PHE A 178 -0.91 6.73 3.04
C PHE A 178 -1.15 6.14 1.64
N HIS A 179 -1.78 6.92 0.78
CA HIS A 179 -2.19 6.55 -0.58
C HIS A 179 -1.31 7.20 -1.65
N PRO A 180 -0.18 6.59 -2.03
CA PRO A 180 0.66 7.10 -3.11
C PRO A 180 0.01 7.01 -4.50
N GLU A 181 -1.01 6.14 -4.66
CA GLU A 181 -1.64 5.76 -5.91
C GLU A 181 -2.72 6.73 -6.41
N VAL A 182 -3.25 7.56 -5.52
CA VAL A 182 -4.49 8.31 -5.77
C VAL A 182 -4.34 9.35 -6.88
N THR A 183 -5.19 9.23 -7.89
CA THR A 183 -5.35 10.23 -8.94
C THR A 183 -6.43 11.26 -8.58
N ALA A 184 -6.50 12.34 -9.35
CA ALA A 184 -7.54 13.34 -9.21
C ALA A 184 -8.96 12.76 -9.39
N GLU A 185 -9.12 11.77 -10.27
CA GLU A 185 -10.38 11.08 -10.53
C GLU A 185 -10.77 10.17 -9.35
N MET A 186 -9.82 9.34 -8.88
CA MET A 186 -10.05 8.47 -7.72
C MET A 186 -10.48 9.26 -6.50
N HIS A 187 -9.77 10.35 -6.19
CA HIS A 187 -10.13 11.21 -5.07
C HIS A 187 -11.55 11.78 -5.23
N GLU A 188 -11.98 12.19 -6.42
CA GLU A 188 -13.34 12.70 -6.60
C GLU A 188 -14.39 11.61 -6.41
N THR A 189 -14.11 10.39 -6.89
CA THR A 189 -14.98 9.22 -6.67
C THR A 189 -15.12 8.92 -5.18
N TRP A 190 -14.01 8.78 -4.44
CA TRP A 190 -14.02 8.49 -3.01
C TRP A 190 -14.69 9.60 -2.19
N LEU A 191 -14.42 10.86 -2.53
CA LEU A 191 -15.06 11.99 -1.86
C LEU A 191 -16.57 12.00 -2.10
N SER A 192 -17.01 11.74 -3.33
CA SER A 192 -18.43 11.74 -3.68
C SER A 192 -19.20 10.60 -3.00
N SER A 193 -18.59 9.43 -2.84
CA SER A 193 -19.20 8.29 -2.12
C SER A 193 -19.22 8.50 -0.61
N SER A 194 -18.29 9.31 -0.08
CA SER A 194 -18.05 9.45 1.37
C SER A 194 -18.42 10.82 1.94
N GLU A 195 -19.15 11.68 1.20
CA GLU A 195 -19.45 13.06 1.64
C GLU A 195 -20.11 13.13 3.02
N ALA A 196 -21.00 12.18 3.34
CA ALA A 196 -21.68 12.15 4.64
C ALA A 196 -20.71 11.86 5.79
N GLU A 197 -19.76 10.94 5.59
CA GLU A 197 -18.72 10.61 6.57
C GLU A 197 -17.76 11.78 6.76
N VAL A 198 -17.29 12.37 5.66
CA VAL A 198 -16.42 13.55 5.67
C VAL A 198 -17.04 14.69 6.48
N ARG A 199 -18.34 14.94 6.28
CA ARG A 199 -19.06 15.96 7.07
C ARG A 199 -19.24 15.57 8.53
N ALA A 200 -19.42 14.29 8.83
CA ALA A 200 -19.52 13.80 10.21
C ALA A 200 -18.19 13.98 10.98
N GLU A 201 -17.06 13.92 10.29
CA GLU A 201 -15.72 14.25 10.81
C GLU A 201 -15.46 15.77 10.91
N GLY A 202 -16.44 16.61 10.58
CA GLY A 202 -16.32 18.07 10.63
C GLY A 202 -15.46 18.65 9.51
N LEU A 203 -15.22 17.88 8.44
CA LEU A 203 -14.49 18.32 7.25
C LEU A 203 -15.46 18.82 6.19
N GLU A 204 -14.99 19.75 5.36
CA GLU A 204 -15.76 20.27 4.23
C GLU A 204 -15.28 19.63 2.91
N PRO A 205 -16.15 18.95 2.14
CA PRO A 205 -15.78 18.35 0.86
C PRO A 205 -15.10 19.32 -0.11
N ASP A 206 -15.55 20.58 -0.15
CA ASP A 206 -14.95 21.60 -1.02
C ASP A 206 -13.54 22.01 -0.57
N ALA A 207 -13.22 21.90 0.72
CA ALA A 207 -11.86 22.10 1.21
C ALA A 207 -10.95 20.94 0.76
N LEU A 208 -11.43 19.69 0.81
CA LEU A 208 -10.68 18.54 0.30
C LEU A 208 -10.45 18.62 -1.23
N ARG A 209 -11.43 19.12 -2.00
CA ARG A 209 -11.23 19.41 -3.43
C ARG A 209 -10.16 20.49 -3.66
N GLN A 210 -10.09 21.50 -2.80
CA GLN A 210 -9.04 22.52 -2.85
C GLN A 210 -7.66 21.96 -2.49
N GLU A 211 -7.56 21.13 -1.44
CA GLU A 211 -6.31 20.43 -1.08
C GLU A 211 -5.83 19.56 -2.26
N ARG A 212 -6.72 18.78 -2.87
CA ARG A 212 -6.41 17.98 -4.07
C ARG A 212 -5.84 18.85 -5.19
N ALA A 213 -6.48 19.96 -5.50
CA ALA A 213 -6.02 20.87 -6.55
C ALA A 213 -4.64 21.47 -6.26
N GLN A 214 -4.27 21.59 -4.98
CA GLN A 214 -2.97 22.13 -4.56
C GLN A 214 -1.85 21.07 -4.53
N HIS A 215 -2.17 19.83 -4.16
CA HIS A 215 -1.17 18.84 -3.77
C HIS A 215 -1.06 17.63 -4.71
N SER A 216 -2.10 17.29 -5.47
CA SER A 216 -2.17 16.03 -6.21
C SER A 216 -1.01 15.85 -7.21
N ASP A 217 -0.62 16.89 -7.95
CA ASP A 217 0.46 16.78 -8.94
C ASP A 217 1.82 16.50 -8.28
N ALA A 218 2.14 17.22 -7.20
CA ALA A 218 3.39 17.05 -6.47
C ALA A 218 3.44 15.67 -5.78
N MET A 219 2.33 15.25 -5.18
CA MET A 219 2.18 13.93 -4.59
C MET A 219 2.39 12.84 -5.64
N GLN A 220 1.70 12.89 -6.78
CA GLN A 220 1.81 11.87 -7.82
C GLN A 220 3.25 11.76 -8.36
N HIS A 221 3.95 12.89 -8.52
CA HIS A 221 5.36 12.88 -8.93
C HIS A 221 6.26 12.20 -7.88
N ALA A 222 6.09 12.55 -6.60
CA ALA A 222 6.81 11.94 -5.49
C ALA A 222 6.53 10.43 -5.38
N SER A 223 5.27 10.03 -5.48
CA SER A 223 4.83 8.63 -5.46
C SER A 223 5.44 7.82 -6.59
N SER A 224 5.40 8.33 -7.82
CA SER A 224 5.99 7.63 -8.97
C SER A 224 7.50 7.50 -8.84
N ALA A 225 8.19 8.53 -8.32
CA ALA A 225 9.63 8.46 -8.05
C ALA A 225 9.98 7.47 -6.94
N MET A 226 9.24 7.50 -5.82
CA MET A 226 9.37 6.54 -4.71
C MET A 226 9.20 5.10 -5.20
N PHE A 227 8.11 4.84 -5.90
CA PHE A 227 7.77 3.48 -6.32
C PHE A 227 8.71 2.97 -7.41
N SER A 228 9.06 3.82 -8.38
CA SER A 228 10.02 3.48 -9.44
C SER A 228 11.39 3.13 -8.86
N GLU A 229 11.90 3.92 -7.91
CA GLU A 229 13.17 3.62 -7.27
C GLU A 229 13.14 2.33 -6.48
N TRP A 230 12.05 2.09 -5.73
CA TRP A 230 11.89 0.84 -4.99
C TRP A 230 11.89 -0.37 -5.94
N LEU A 231 11.15 -0.30 -7.05
CA LEU A 231 11.13 -1.35 -8.08
C LEU A 231 12.50 -1.60 -8.72
N SER A 232 13.29 -0.54 -8.96
CA SER A 232 14.66 -0.65 -9.48
C SER A 232 15.63 -1.30 -8.47
N ALA A 233 15.35 -1.17 -7.18
CA ALA A 233 16.17 -1.73 -6.11
C ALA A 233 15.80 -3.18 -5.76
N LEU A 234 14.66 -3.69 -6.25
CA LEU A 234 14.26 -5.07 -5.98
C LEU A 234 15.34 -6.05 -6.44
N PRO A 235 15.66 -7.08 -5.63
CA PRO A 235 16.60 -8.11 -6.03
C PRO A 235 16.07 -8.84 -7.27
N GLY A 236 16.63 -8.53 -8.44
CA GLY A 236 16.36 -9.30 -9.66
C GLY A 236 16.83 -10.73 -9.47
N ASP A 237 16.05 -11.72 -9.93
CA ASP A 237 16.23 -13.18 -9.74
C ASP A 237 17.71 -13.63 -9.74
N ALA A 238 18.38 -13.48 -8.60
CA ALA A 238 19.73 -13.93 -8.36
C ALA A 238 19.63 -15.18 -7.48
N ALA A 239 19.23 -16.29 -8.11
CA ALA A 239 19.67 -17.67 -7.88
C ALA A 239 18.49 -18.65 -8.02
N GLY A 240 18.46 -19.36 -9.14
CA GLY A 240 17.87 -20.69 -9.16
C GLY A 240 18.48 -21.58 -8.07
N PRO A 241 17.79 -22.66 -7.66
CA PRO A 241 18.25 -23.50 -6.56
C PRO A 241 19.67 -23.98 -6.84
N GLN A 242 20.61 -23.61 -5.97
CA GLN A 242 21.89 -24.30 -5.88
C GLN A 242 21.59 -25.77 -5.58
N ARG A 243 21.64 -26.61 -6.61
CA ARG A 243 21.69 -28.05 -6.43
C ARG A 243 23.00 -28.37 -5.74
N SER A 244 22.95 -28.59 -4.43
CA SER A 244 24.02 -29.25 -3.70
C SER A 244 24.20 -30.65 -4.28
N GLN A 245 25.43 -30.92 -4.70
CA GLN A 245 25.94 -32.26 -5.03
C GLN A 245 25.93 -33.16 -3.80
#